data_AF-A0A4Y2CEI8-F1
#
_entry.id   AF-A0A4Y2CEI8-F1
#
_cell.length_a   1.000
_cell.length_b   1.000
_cell.length_c   1.000
_cell.angle_alpha   90.00
_cell.angle_beta   90.00
_cell.angle_gamma   90.00
#
_symmetry.space_group_name_H-M   'P 1'
#
loop_
_entity.id
_entity.type
_entity.pdbx_description
1 polymer ?
#
loop_
_entity_poly.entity_id
_entity_poly.type
_entity_poly.pdbx_seq_one_letter_code
_entity_poly.pdbx_strand_id
1 'polypeptide(L)'
;METFQNQVIGYGGFVEWPPRSADLTPLDFLWGHVKEQVYATPPPTLQDLRRRITDACASVTPAMLHNVQRKIQSRVQMCIVANGEHFQQYK
;
A
#
# COMPACT_ATOMS: atom_id res chain seq x y z
N MET A 1 -15.96 4.26 3.81
CA MET A 1 -14.70 3.82 4.45
C MET A 1 -15.09 2.86 5.55
N GLU A 2 -14.84 1.56 5.37
CA GLU A 2 -15.03 0.61 6.47
C GLU A 2 -13.89 0.83 7.45
N THR A 3 -14.22 1.34 8.63
CA THR A 3 -13.29 1.48 9.74
C THR A 3 -13.07 0.11 10.37
N PHE A 4 -11.82 -0.37 10.41
CA PHE A 4 -11.45 -1.46 11.30
C PHE A 4 -11.64 -0.97 12.73
N GLN A 5 -12.80 -1.29 13.33
CA GLN A 5 -13.09 -1.09 14.76
C GLN A 5 -12.77 0.31 15.30
N ASN A 6 -12.91 1.36 14.48
CA ASN A 6 -12.61 2.74 14.87
C ASN A 6 -11.14 3.03 15.24
N GLN A 7 -10.19 2.16 14.84
CA GLN A 7 -8.76 2.32 15.13
C GLN A 7 -7.95 2.56 13.85
N VAL A 8 -7.11 3.59 13.89
CA VAL A 8 -6.15 3.89 12.82
C VAL A 8 -4.83 3.19 13.18
N ILE A 9 -4.43 2.22 12.35
CA ILE A 9 -3.12 1.57 12.44
C ILE A 9 -2.14 2.42 11.64
N GLY A 10 -1.16 3.01 12.32
CA GLY A 10 -0.28 4.03 11.74
C GLY A 10 0.92 4.31 12.63
N TYR A 11 1.99 4.89 12.08
CA TYR A 11 3.05 5.49 12.89
C TYR A 11 2.43 6.65 13.70
N GLY A 12 2.37 6.52 15.02
CA GLY A 12 1.69 7.47 15.91
C GLY A 12 0.17 7.26 16.09
N GLY A 13 -0.38 6.13 15.64
CA GLY A 13 -1.76 5.71 15.95
C GLY A 13 -1.89 5.03 17.33
N PHE A 14 -3.12 4.80 17.79
CA PHE A 14 -3.39 4.09 19.06
C PHE A 14 -2.86 2.64 19.09
N VAL A 15 -2.60 2.06 17.92
CA VAL A 15 -2.01 0.73 17.75
C VAL A 15 -0.75 0.89 16.90
N GLU A 16 0.41 0.60 17.48
CA GLU A 16 1.68 0.54 16.74
C GLU A 16 1.66 -0.62 15.74
N TRP A 17 2.28 -0.40 14.57
CA TRP A 17 2.46 -1.46 13.58
C TRP A 17 3.33 -2.59 14.16
N PRO A 18 2.91 -3.87 14.07
CA PRO A 18 3.78 -4.97 14.47
C PRO A 18 5.10 -4.93 13.67
N PRO A 19 6.25 -5.25 14.27
CA PRO A 19 7.52 -5.28 13.57
C PRO A 19 7.45 -6.21 12.35
N ARG A 20 8.03 -5.78 11.21
CA ARG A 20 7.99 -6.45 9.90
C ARG A 20 6.62 -6.50 9.20
N SER A 21 5.70 -5.60 9.54
CA SER A 21 4.41 -5.44 8.84
C SER A 21 4.48 -4.57 7.57
N ALA A 22 5.61 -4.54 6.85
CA ALA A 22 5.68 -3.85 5.55
C ALA A 22 4.56 -4.34 4.61
N ASP A 23 4.24 -5.64 4.72
CA ASP A 23 3.14 -6.30 4.03
C ASP A 23 1.74 -5.72 4.27
N LEU A 24 1.57 -4.88 5.29
CA LEU A 24 0.30 -4.27 5.64
C LEU A 24 0.25 -2.77 5.34
N THR A 25 1.31 -2.19 4.75
CA THR A 25 1.26 -0.79 4.35
C THR A 25 0.48 -0.63 3.04
N PRO A 26 -0.54 0.25 2.98
CA PRO A 26 -1.27 0.52 1.74
C PRO A 26 -0.37 1.01 0.61
N LEU A 27 0.73 1.71 0.96
CA LEU A 27 1.65 2.30 0.02
C LEU A 27 2.41 1.22 -0.77
N ASP A 28 2.85 0.13 -0.13
CA ASP A 28 3.56 -0.96 -0.82
C ASP A 28 2.70 -1.59 -1.93
N PHE A 29 1.37 -1.60 -1.77
CA PHE A 29 0.45 -2.08 -2.80
C PHE A 29 0.30 -1.15 -4.00
N LEU A 30 0.39 0.17 -3.78
CA LEU A 30 0.28 1.17 -4.84
C LEU A 30 1.63 1.44 -5.51
N TRP A 31 2.73 1.18 -4.80
CA TRP A 31 4.06 1.55 -5.25
C TRP A 31 4.47 0.86 -6.55
N GLY A 32 4.05 -0.38 -6.78
CA GLY A 32 4.26 -1.08 -8.05
C GLY A 32 3.65 -0.31 -9.24
N HIS A 33 2.41 0.15 -9.10
CA HIS A 33 1.72 0.92 -10.14
C HIS A 33 2.36 2.30 -10.36
N VAL A 34 2.69 3.00 -9.27
CA VAL A 34 3.36 4.31 -9.36
C VAL A 34 4.71 4.18 -10.05
N LYS A 35 5.50 3.16 -9.70
CA LYS A 35 6.79 2.88 -10.36
C LYS A 35 6.63 2.59 -11.84
N GLU A 36 5.65 1.77 -12.21
CA GLU A 36 5.39 1.43 -13.60
C GLU A 36 5.15 2.67 -14.45
N GLN A 37 4.37 3.64 -13.94
CA GLN A 37 4.14 4.90 -14.65
C GLN A 37 5.36 5.82 -14.65
N VAL A 38 6.00 6.01 -13.50
CA VAL A 38 7.14 6.92 -13.35
C VAL A 38 8.31 6.49 -14.24
N TYR A 39 8.58 5.18 -14.27
CA TYR A 39 9.72 4.59 -14.96
C TYR A 39 9.34 3.88 -16.27
N ALA A 40 8.13 4.09 -16.80
CA ALA A 40 7.73 3.60 -18.12
C ALA A 40 8.75 3.99 -19.21
N THR A 41 9.37 5.15 -19.06
CA THR A 41 10.58 5.56 -19.78
C THR A 41 11.58 6.17 -18.80
N PRO A 42 12.89 6.19 -19.09
CA PRO A 42 13.87 6.89 -18.26
C PRO A 42 13.54 8.39 -18.18
N PRO A 43 13.33 8.97 -16.97
CA PRO A 43 13.10 10.40 -16.84
C PRO A 43 14.42 11.17 -17.09
N PRO A 44 14.46 12.10 -18.06
CA PRO A 44 15.69 12.79 -18.45
C PRO A 44 16.13 13.87 -17.46
N THR A 45 15.23 14.34 -16.59
CA THR A 45 15.52 15.37 -15.60
C THR A 45 14.79 15.11 -14.28
N LEU A 46 15.30 15.72 -13.20
CA LEU A 46 14.66 15.66 -11.89
C LEU A 46 13.28 16.34 -11.89
N GLN A 47 13.08 17.37 -12.71
CA GLN A 47 11.78 18.02 -12.88
C GLN A 47 10.77 17.08 -13.53
N ASP A 48 11.18 16.34 -14.56
CA ASP A 48 10.33 15.35 -15.21
C ASP A 48 9.97 14.21 -14.26
N LEU A 49 10.93 13.72 -13.48
CA LEU A 49 10.68 12.72 -12.44
C LEU A 49 9.63 13.19 -11.43
N ARG A 50 9.74 14.42 -10.91
CA ARG A 50 8.77 15.00 -9.97
C ARG A 50 7.37 15.11 -10.58
N ARG A 51 7.29 15.57 -11.83
CA ARG A 51 6.02 15.67 -12.57
C ARG A 51 5.38 14.29 -12.70
N ARG A 52 6.13 13.29 -13.17
CA ARG A 52 5.62 11.92 -13.33
C ARG A 52 5.15 11.28 -12.04
N ILE A 53 5.84 11.52 -10.92
CA ILE A 53 5.38 11.04 -9.61
C ILE A 53 4.02 11.66 -9.27
N THR A 54 3.88 12.97 -9.50
CA THR A 54 2.62 13.69 -9.24
C THR A 54 1.50 13.16 -10.13
N ASP A 55 1.75 13.00 -11.42
CA ASP A 55 0.79 12.48 -12.40
C ASP A 55 0.38 11.03 -12.08
N ALA A 56 1.36 10.18 -11.74
CA ALA A 56 1.11 8.81 -11.34
C ALA A 56 0.25 8.73 -10.07
N CYS A 57 0.53 9.56 -9.07
CA CYS A 57 -0.32 9.66 -7.87
C CYS A 57 -1.73 10.17 -8.21
N ALA A 58 -1.87 11.16 -9.10
CA ALA A 58 -3.16 11.68 -9.54
C ALA A 58 -3.98 10.66 -10.36
N SER A 59 -3.30 9.73 -11.05
CA SER A 59 -3.96 8.67 -11.82
C SER A 59 -4.57 7.56 -10.96
N VAL A 60 -4.26 7.50 -9.66
CA VAL A 60 -4.79 6.49 -8.74
C VAL A 60 -6.29 6.65 -8.61
N THR A 61 -7.04 5.66 -9.10
CA THR A 61 -8.50 5.69 -9.09
C THR A 61 -9.08 5.20 -7.76
N PRO A 62 -10.33 5.59 -7.42
CA PRO A 62 -11.04 5.02 -6.28
C PRO A 62 -11.12 3.49 -6.31
N ALA A 63 -11.28 2.90 -7.50
CA ALA A 63 -11.32 1.44 -7.67
C ALA A 63 -9.99 0.77 -7.26
N MET A 64 -8.85 1.40 -7.59
CA MET A 64 -7.54 0.92 -7.14
C MET A 64 -7.41 0.99 -5.62
N LEU A 65 -7.87 2.08 -5.00
CA LEU A 65 -7.86 2.21 -3.54
C LEU A 65 -8.75 1.15 -2.87
N HIS A 66 -9.93 0.86 -3.43
CA HIS A 66 -10.77 -0.24 -2.95
C HIS A 66 -10.08 -1.61 -3.09
N ASN A 67 -9.33 -1.84 -4.18
CA ASN A 67 -8.54 -3.06 -4.34
C ASN A 67 -7.42 -3.18 -3.29
N VAL A 68 -6.74 -2.08 -2.98
CA VAL A 68 -5.73 -2.03 -1.91
C VAL A 68 -6.37 -2.34 -0.56
N GLN A 69 -7.52 -1.73 -0.25
CA GLN A 69 -8.25 -2.00 1.00
C GLN A 69 -8.61 -3.48 1.12
N ARG A 70 -9.15 -4.11 0.07
CA ARG A 70 -9.47 -5.55 0.06
C ARG A 70 -8.24 -6.43 0.27
N LYS A 71 -7.10 -6.08 -0.37
CA LYS A 71 -5.84 -6.80 -0.19
C LYS A 71 -5.32 -6.70 1.24
N ILE A 72 -5.39 -5.52 1.86
CA ILE A 72 -5.01 -5.33 3.26
C ILE A 72 -5.91 -6.15 4.18
N GLN A 73 -7.24 -6.07 4.01
CA GLN A 73 -8.21 -6.87 4.79
C GLN A 73 -7.89 -8.37 4.70
N SER A 74 -7.64 -8.87 3.48
CA SER A 74 -7.24 -10.27 3.26
C SER A 74 -5.94 -10.63 3.99
N ARG A 75 -4.93 -9.74 3.97
CA ARG A 75 -3.67 -9.98 4.69
C ARG A 75 -3.82 -9.94 6.20
N VAL A 76 -4.58 -9.00 6.74
CA VAL A 76 -4.90 -8.96 8.18
C VAL A 76 -5.56 -10.27 8.59
N GLN A 77 -6.50 -10.78 7.80
CA GLN A 77 -7.13 -12.07 8.08
C GLN A 77 -6.12 -13.23 8.06
N MET A 78 -5.19 -13.25 7.11
CA MET A 78 -4.12 -14.26 7.07
C MET A 78 -3.17 -14.14 8.27
N CYS A 79 -2.81 -12.92 8.71
CA CYS A 79 -2.04 -12.71 9.94
C CYS A 79 -2.74 -13.32 11.15
N ILE A 80 -4.06 -13.11 11.27
CA ILE A 80 -4.86 -13.65 12.37
C ILE A 80 -4.85 -15.19 12.35
N VAL A 81 -5.04 -15.81 11.18
CA VAL A 81 -5.00 -17.27 11.02
C VAL A 81 -3.61 -17.83 11.33
N ALA A 82 -2.55 -17.11 10.96
CA ALA A 82 -1.17 -17.47 11.27
C ALA A 82 -0.75 -17.12 12.71
N ASN A 83 -1.67 -16.66 13.57
CA ASN A 83 -1.37 -16.21 14.94
C ASN A 83 -0.23 -15.17 15.01
N GLY A 84 -0.14 -14.30 14.00
CA GLY A 84 0.90 -13.28 13.88
C GLY A 84 2.24 -13.75 13.31
N GLU A 85 2.37 -15.02 12.91
CA GLU A 85 3.58 -15.52 12.24
C GLU A 85 3.67 -15.06 10.77
N HIS A 86 4.86 -15.19 10.18
CA HIS A 86 5.06 -14.92 8.76
C HIS A 86 4.31 -15.93 7.90
N PHE A 87 3.55 -15.45 6.90
CA PHE A 87 2.87 -16.29 5.93
C PHE A 87 3.21 -15.86 4.50
N GLN A 88 3.23 -16.84 3.60
CA GLN A 88 3.56 -16.61 2.21
C GLN A 88 2.35 -16.01 1.48
N GLN A 89 2.57 -14.96 0.71
CA GLN A 89 1.55 -14.34 -0.13
C GLN A 89 1.48 -15.14 -1.43
N TYR A 90 0.39 -15.87 -1.66
CA TYR A 90 0.19 -16.55 -2.95
C TYR A 90 0.24 -15.52 -4.09
N LYS A 91 0.99 -15.86 -5.14
CA LYS A 91 1.26 -15.05 -6.33
C LYS A 91 0.05 -15.01 -7.26
#